data_AF-A0A3Q1AGU6-F1
#
_entry.id   AF-A0A3Q1AGU6-F1
#
_cell.length_a   1.000
_cell.length_b   1.000
_cell.length_c   1.000
_cell.angle_alpha   90.00
_cell.angle_beta   90.00
_cell.angle_gamma   90.00
#
_symmetry.space_group_name_H-M   'P 1'
#
loop_
_entity.id
_entity.type
_entity.pdbx_description
1 polymer ?
#
loop_
_entity_poly.entity_id
_entity_poly.type
_entity_poly.pdbx_seq_one_letter_code
_entity_poly.pdbx_strand_id
1 'polypeptide(L)'
;MKLNLFFFINFRLFMMFIDCRLPMKVGPCRAAFPRFFYNPTNQSCSSFVYGGCESNRNNFLTLEECESSCSGVTEHCEAELQVGPCRAAFRRWYYDREAGSCQSFTYGGCKGNKNNYVDEESCMVTCSGKYCTCVCHCLVSPDPGPCRAAFPMFYYNPDSASCQSFIYGGCRGNENRYGSVEECMDHCTFFLFVTLTVIALLLATLVIVTLRRHRLSRRPSSIR
;
A
#
# COMPACT_ATOMS: atom_id res chain seq x y z
N MET A 1 -19.44 20.00 -0.94
CA MET A 1 -18.36 19.55 -0.01
C MET A 1 -18.58 18.10 0.44
N LYS A 2 -18.65 17.12 -0.48
CA LYS A 2 -18.78 15.68 -0.15
C LYS A 2 -17.77 14.76 -0.86
N LEU A 3 -16.78 15.33 -1.56
CA LEU A 3 -15.76 14.57 -2.28
C LEU A 3 -14.53 14.18 -1.44
N ASN A 4 -14.48 14.57 -0.16
CA ASN A 4 -13.31 14.37 0.71
C ASN A 4 -13.44 13.23 1.73
N LEU A 5 -14.60 12.60 1.92
CA LEU A 5 -14.74 11.61 3.00
C LEU A 5 -14.25 10.21 2.57
N PHE A 6 -14.49 9.81 1.32
CA PHE A 6 -14.17 8.47 0.81
C PHE A 6 -12.66 8.24 0.59
N PHE A 7 -11.93 9.30 0.20
CA PHE A 7 -10.49 9.27 -0.05
C PHE A 7 -9.68 9.17 1.24
N PHE A 8 -10.07 9.93 2.28
CA PHE A 8 -9.44 9.85 3.60
C PHE A 8 -9.72 8.51 4.29
N ILE A 9 -10.91 7.92 4.11
CA ILE A 9 -11.25 6.61 4.69
C ILE A 9 -10.35 5.50 4.11
N ASN A 10 -10.18 5.45 2.78
CA ASN A 10 -9.35 4.42 2.14
C ASN A 10 -7.84 4.60 2.41
N PHE A 11 -7.35 5.84 2.46
CA PHE A 11 -5.95 6.12 2.82
C PHE A 11 -5.66 5.79 4.30
N ARG A 12 -6.63 6.04 5.19
CA ARG A 12 -6.52 5.72 6.63
C ARG A 12 -6.62 4.21 6.90
N LEU A 13 -7.47 3.48 6.17
CA LEU A 13 -7.55 2.02 6.18
C LEU A 13 -6.25 1.37 5.68
N PHE A 14 -5.63 1.90 4.63
CA PHE A 14 -4.38 1.37 4.08
C PHE A 14 -3.16 1.61 5.00
N MET A 15 -3.10 2.76 5.68
CA MET A 15 -2.00 3.10 6.60
C MET A 15 -2.08 2.36 7.95
N MET A 16 -3.27 1.96 8.41
CA MET A 16 -3.45 1.18 9.66
C MET A 16 -2.73 -0.18 9.63
N PHE A 17 -2.71 -0.87 8.49
CA PHE A 17 -2.11 -2.21 8.39
C PHE A 17 -0.59 -2.22 8.56
N ILE A 18 0.10 -1.15 8.15
CA ILE A 18 1.57 -1.06 8.26
C ILE A 18 1.98 -0.68 9.68
N ASP A 19 1.23 0.22 10.32
CA ASP A 19 1.54 0.69 11.67
C ASP A 19 1.52 -0.46 12.69
N CYS A 20 0.52 -1.34 12.60
CA CYS A 20 0.37 -2.50 13.49
C CYS A 20 1.43 -3.59 13.30
N ARG A 21 2.20 -3.57 12.21
CA ARG A 21 3.30 -4.52 11.98
C ARG A 21 4.65 -4.02 12.48
N LEU A 22 4.78 -2.73 12.79
CA LEU A 22 6.01 -2.18 13.35
C LEU A 22 6.35 -2.84 14.70
N PRO A 23 7.63 -3.05 15.04
CA PRO A 23 8.00 -3.54 16.37
C PRO A 23 7.67 -2.52 17.46
N MET A 24 7.59 -2.92 18.73
CA MET A 24 7.57 -1.93 19.83
C MET A 24 8.86 -1.09 19.82
N LYS A 25 8.76 0.22 20.11
CA LYS A 25 9.92 1.11 20.15
C LYS A 25 9.97 1.91 21.45
N VAL A 26 10.95 1.59 22.29
CA VAL A 26 11.23 2.30 23.56
C VAL A 26 11.76 3.72 23.30
N GLY A 27 12.67 3.88 22.33
CA GLY A 27 13.33 5.15 22.03
C GLY A 27 14.50 5.46 22.99
N PRO A 28 15.31 6.50 22.69
CA PRO A 28 16.54 6.80 23.44
C PRO A 28 16.31 7.57 24.76
N CYS A 29 15.12 8.15 24.94
CA CYS A 29 14.79 8.89 26.16
C CYS A 29 14.55 7.95 27.36
N ARG A 30 14.72 8.48 28.57
CA ARG A 30 14.75 7.71 29.83
C ARG A 30 13.50 7.89 30.71
N ALA A 31 12.41 8.40 30.15
CA ALA A 31 11.14 8.42 30.87
C ALA A 31 10.50 7.02 30.88
N ALA A 32 9.52 6.80 31.74
CA ALA A 32 8.81 5.52 31.84
C ALA A 32 7.31 5.75 31.63
N PHE A 33 6.87 5.72 30.38
CA PHE A 33 5.45 5.83 30.04
C PHE A 33 4.87 4.44 29.72
N PRO A 34 3.91 3.92 30.50
CA PRO A 34 3.22 2.69 30.13
C PRO A 34 2.40 2.91 28.86
N ARG A 35 2.60 2.05 27.87
CA ARG A 35 1.95 2.08 26.56
C ARG A 35 1.59 0.67 26.11
N PHE A 36 0.83 0.55 25.04
CA PHE A 36 0.48 -0.72 24.41
C PHE A 36 1.01 -0.76 22.98
N PHE A 37 1.39 -1.96 22.53
CA PHE A 37 1.74 -2.23 21.14
C PHE A 37 1.06 -3.52 20.70
N TYR A 38 0.80 -3.63 19.41
CA TYR A 38 0.25 -4.83 18.80
C TYR A 38 1.36 -5.77 18.36
N ASN A 39 1.23 -7.06 18.68
CA ASN A 39 2.12 -8.09 18.18
C ASN A 39 1.37 -8.94 17.14
N PRO A 40 1.72 -8.87 15.85
CA PRO A 40 1.02 -9.59 14.78
C PRO A 40 1.29 -11.11 14.79
N THR A 41 2.30 -11.58 15.53
CA THR A 41 2.62 -13.00 15.69
C THR A 41 1.62 -13.69 16.62
N ASN A 42 1.37 -13.10 17.79
CA ASN A 42 0.37 -13.61 18.73
C ASN A 42 -1.02 -12.97 18.54
N GLN A 43 -1.13 -12.02 17.59
CA GLN A 43 -2.33 -11.25 17.26
C GLN A 43 -2.97 -10.55 18.47
N SER A 44 -2.13 -10.05 19.38
CA SER A 44 -2.60 -9.46 20.63
C SER A 44 -1.87 -8.17 20.97
N CYS A 45 -2.54 -7.30 21.72
CA CYS A 45 -1.96 -6.10 22.29
C CYS A 45 -1.30 -6.41 23.63
N SER A 46 -0.09 -5.89 23.85
CA SER A 46 0.67 -6.08 25.08
C SER A 46 1.25 -4.75 25.56
N SER A 47 1.39 -4.59 26.87
CA SER A 47 1.97 -3.36 27.44
C SER A 47 3.50 -3.34 27.33
N PHE A 48 4.07 -2.16 27.13
CA PHE A 48 5.51 -1.91 27.16
C PHE A 48 5.83 -0.53 27.76
N VAL A 49 7.10 -0.29 28.08
CA VAL A 49 7.57 1.01 28.59
C VAL A 49 8.12 1.86 27.44
N TYR A 50 7.49 2.99 27.17
CA TYR A 50 7.96 3.98 26.22
C TYR A 50 8.86 5.02 26.90
N GLY A 51 10.04 5.23 26.33
CA GLY A 51 11.10 6.12 26.82
C GLY A 51 10.78 7.62 26.76
N GLY A 52 9.73 8.01 26.04
CA GLY A 52 9.24 9.39 25.98
C GLY A 52 9.62 10.17 24.72
N CYS A 53 10.46 9.63 23.83
CA CYS A 53 10.75 10.23 22.53
C CYS A 53 10.97 9.20 21.43
N GLU A 54 10.89 9.66 20.18
CA GLU A 54 11.10 8.86 18.96
C GLU A 54 10.23 7.59 18.87
N SER A 55 8.99 7.64 19.35
CA SER A 55 8.03 6.56 19.12
C SER A 55 7.86 6.24 17.63
N ASN A 56 7.49 5.00 17.33
CA ASN A 56 6.84 4.66 16.07
C ASN A 56 5.30 4.65 16.26
N ARG A 57 4.56 4.24 15.22
CA ARG A 57 3.09 4.27 15.23
C ARG A 57 2.44 3.07 15.92
N ASN A 58 3.20 2.00 16.21
CA ASN A 58 2.73 0.90 17.06
C ASN A 58 2.89 1.23 18.54
N ASN A 59 2.24 2.31 18.98
CA ASN A 59 2.33 2.83 20.34
C ASN A 59 1.01 3.50 20.71
N PHE A 60 0.21 2.79 21.49
CA PHE A 60 -1.13 3.17 21.91
C PHE A 60 -1.16 3.50 23.39
N LEU A 61 -2.06 4.41 23.78
CA LEU A 61 -2.19 4.79 25.18
C LEU A 61 -2.96 3.73 25.98
N THR A 62 -3.97 3.11 25.36
CA THR A 62 -4.84 2.13 26.00
C THR A 62 -4.87 0.81 25.24
N LEU A 63 -5.24 -0.27 25.94
CA LEU A 63 -5.45 -1.58 25.34
C LEU A 63 -6.54 -1.54 24.27
N GLU A 64 -7.66 -0.87 24.56
CA GLU A 64 -8.80 -0.73 23.65
C GLU A 64 -8.44 0.00 22.34
N GLU A 65 -7.63 1.07 22.43
CA GLU A 65 -7.14 1.78 21.25
C GLU A 65 -6.28 0.87 20.37
N CYS A 66 -5.40 0.07 20.99
CA CYS A 66 -4.58 -0.90 20.27
C CYS A 66 -5.42 -1.99 19.61
N GLU A 67 -6.35 -2.60 20.34
CA GLU A 67 -7.19 -3.69 19.83
C GLU A 67 -8.10 -3.23 18.70
N SER A 68 -8.76 -2.08 18.87
CA SER A 68 -9.61 -1.49 17.83
C SER A 68 -8.82 -1.07 16.59
N SER A 69 -7.55 -0.70 16.74
CA SER A 69 -6.70 -0.29 15.62
C SER A 69 -6.09 -1.47 14.85
N CYS A 70 -5.74 -2.56 15.55
CA CYS A 70 -4.86 -3.60 15.00
C CYS A 70 -5.43 -5.02 15.00
N SER A 71 -6.58 -5.27 15.62
CA SER A 71 -7.17 -6.61 15.65
C SER A 71 -7.32 -7.19 14.23
N GLY A 72 -6.87 -8.43 14.05
CA GLY A 72 -6.86 -9.13 12.76
C GLY A 72 -5.63 -8.87 11.86
N VAL A 73 -4.69 -8.01 12.25
CA VAL A 73 -3.42 -7.86 11.53
C VAL A 73 -2.52 -9.07 11.82
N THR A 74 -1.97 -9.72 10.79
CA THR A 74 -1.17 -10.94 10.97
C THR A 74 0.25 -10.80 10.43
N GLU A 75 1.14 -11.66 10.94
CA GLU A 75 2.55 -11.75 10.56
C GLU A 75 2.73 -12.36 9.16
N HIS A 76 2.61 -11.55 8.10
CA HIS A 76 2.82 -11.99 6.71
C HIS A 76 4.31 -11.99 6.35
N CYS A 77 4.67 -11.18 5.37
CA CYS A 77 5.97 -11.07 4.70
C CYS A 77 7.13 -10.68 5.61
N GLU A 78 6.82 -10.36 6.87
CA GLU A 78 7.77 -9.94 7.88
C GLU A 78 8.20 -11.07 8.80
N ALA A 79 7.44 -12.17 8.85
CA ALA A 79 7.80 -13.33 9.64
C ALA A 79 8.92 -14.12 8.96
N GLU A 80 9.74 -14.83 9.73
CA GLU A 80 10.67 -15.82 9.17
C GLU A 80 9.92 -17.04 8.64
N LEU A 81 10.58 -17.93 7.90
CA LEU A 81 9.98 -19.21 7.52
C LEU A 81 9.71 -20.07 8.77
N GLN A 82 8.60 -20.81 8.79
CA GLN A 82 8.27 -21.70 9.92
C GLN A 82 7.79 -23.07 9.46
N VAL A 83 8.59 -24.10 9.74
CA VAL A 83 8.27 -25.51 9.43
C VAL A 83 7.11 -26.03 10.29
N GLY A 84 7.07 -25.66 11.57
CA GLY A 84 6.11 -26.19 12.54
C GLY A 84 6.44 -27.61 13.05
N PRO A 85 5.69 -28.15 14.03
CA PRO A 85 6.04 -29.40 14.71
C PRO A 85 5.55 -30.66 14.00
N CYS A 86 4.63 -30.54 13.04
CA CYS A 86 4.18 -31.68 12.24
C CYS A 86 5.27 -32.12 11.25
N ARG A 87 5.22 -33.38 10.81
CA ARG A 87 6.29 -34.03 10.02
C ARG A 87 5.87 -34.38 8.58
N ALA A 88 4.81 -33.77 8.07
CA ALA A 88 4.50 -33.86 6.65
C ALA A 88 5.49 -32.99 5.85
N ALA A 89 5.63 -33.25 4.55
CA ALA A 89 6.55 -32.52 3.69
C ALA A 89 5.77 -31.78 2.60
N PHE A 90 5.30 -30.57 2.90
CA PHE A 90 4.63 -29.72 1.91
C PHE A 90 5.62 -28.69 1.38
N ARG A 91 5.85 -28.66 0.06
CA ARG A 91 6.56 -27.54 -0.56
C ARG A 91 5.69 -26.29 -0.46
N ARG A 92 6.23 -25.23 0.14
CA ARG A 92 5.59 -23.92 0.32
C ARG A 92 6.59 -22.83 0.00
N TRP A 93 6.10 -21.60 -0.07
CA TRP A 93 6.90 -20.42 -0.36
C TRP A 93 6.81 -19.44 0.81
N TYR A 94 7.92 -18.78 1.12
CA TYR A 94 7.99 -17.69 2.09
C TYR A 94 8.73 -16.53 1.44
N TYR A 95 8.40 -15.31 1.85
CA TYR A 95 9.11 -14.11 1.42
C TYR A 95 10.36 -13.91 2.27
N ASP A 96 11.51 -13.94 1.62
CA ASP A 96 12.78 -13.59 2.23
C ASP A 96 13.05 -12.10 2.01
N ARG A 97 13.06 -11.33 3.11
CA ARG A 97 13.29 -9.88 3.06
C ARG A 97 14.73 -9.51 2.75
N GLU A 98 15.69 -10.33 3.15
CA GLU A 98 17.11 -10.08 2.85
C GLU A 98 17.39 -10.29 1.37
N ALA A 99 16.79 -11.34 0.79
CA ALA A 99 16.86 -11.61 -0.64
C ALA A 99 15.88 -10.77 -1.48
N GLY A 100 14.88 -10.14 -0.85
CA GLY A 100 13.81 -9.40 -1.53
C GLY A 100 12.97 -10.24 -2.50
N SER A 101 12.83 -11.54 -2.23
CA SER A 101 12.20 -12.51 -3.14
C SER A 101 11.58 -13.68 -2.38
N CYS A 102 10.63 -14.36 -3.01
CA CYS A 102 10.02 -15.57 -2.46
C CYS A 102 10.89 -16.79 -2.70
N GLN A 103 11.14 -17.56 -1.65
CA GLN A 103 11.92 -18.79 -1.69
C GLN A 103 11.08 -19.97 -1.21
N SER A 104 11.36 -21.17 -1.74
CA SER A 104 10.62 -22.36 -1.34
C SER A 104 11.22 -23.00 -0.08
N PHE A 105 10.35 -23.50 0.81
CA PHE A 105 10.73 -24.24 2.02
C PHE A 105 9.81 -25.45 2.23
N THR A 106 10.19 -26.35 3.15
CA THR A 106 9.36 -27.49 3.56
C THR A 106 8.52 -27.13 4.77
N TYR A 107 7.20 -27.09 4.61
CA TYR A 107 6.25 -26.91 5.69
C TYR A 107 5.81 -28.27 6.25
N GLY A 108 5.90 -28.40 7.58
CA GLY A 108 5.58 -29.58 8.36
C GLY A 108 4.08 -29.96 8.37
N GLY A 109 3.21 -29.04 7.96
CA GLY A 109 1.77 -29.25 7.83
C GLY A 109 0.91 -28.71 8.98
N CYS A 110 1.49 -28.20 10.06
CA CYS A 110 0.73 -27.53 11.12
C CYS A 110 1.55 -26.44 11.83
N LYS A 111 0.84 -25.51 12.48
CA LYS A 111 1.41 -24.40 13.28
C LYS A 111 2.52 -23.62 12.56
N GLY A 112 2.39 -23.40 11.26
CA GLY A 112 3.18 -22.40 10.56
C GLY A 112 2.60 -20.99 10.74
N ASN A 113 3.42 -19.98 10.53
CA ASN A 113 3.01 -18.58 10.49
C ASN A 113 2.38 -18.21 9.13
N LYS A 114 2.09 -16.91 8.91
CA LYS A 114 1.45 -16.44 7.68
C LYS A 114 2.43 -16.07 6.57
N ASN A 115 3.75 -16.22 6.77
CA ASN A 115 4.73 -16.22 5.68
C ASN A 115 4.82 -17.62 5.04
N ASN A 116 3.69 -18.13 4.58
CA ASN A 116 3.55 -19.51 4.09
C ASN A 116 2.50 -19.55 2.97
N TYR A 117 2.99 -19.58 1.74
CA TYR A 117 2.21 -19.51 0.52
C TYR A 117 2.29 -20.83 -0.24
N VAL A 118 1.22 -21.16 -0.96
CA VAL A 118 1.13 -22.43 -1.71
C VAL A 118 2.03 -22.40 -2.94
N ASP A 119 2.18 -21.24 -3.56
CA ASP A 119 2.92 -21.02 -4.80
C ASP A 119 3.73 -19.71 -4.72
N GLU A 120 4.72 -19.60 -5.61
CA GLU A 120 5.64 -18.46 -5.65
C GLU A 120 4.93 -17.16 -6.03
N GLU A 121 3.96 -17.24 -6.95
CA GLU A 121 3.23 -16.09 -7.45
C GLU A 121 2.39 -15.44 -6.35
N SER A 122 1.60 -16.22 -5.59
CA SER A 122 0.82 -15.71 -4.48
C SER A 122 1.69 -15.11 -3.38
N CYS A 123 2.87 -15.68 -3.13
CA CYS A 123 3.88 -15.10 -2.25
C CYS A 123 4.38 -13.74 -2.79
N MET A 124 4.81 -13.67 -4.05
CA MET A 124 5.38 -12.47 -4.66
C MET A 124 4.35 -11.34 -4.75
N VAL A 125 3.11 -11.66 -5.14
CA VAL A 125 1.99 -10.72 -5.17
C VAL A 125 1.69 -10.18 -3.77
N THR A 126 1.72 -11.03 -2.75
CA THR A 126 1.42 -10.59 -1.37
C THR A 126 2.55 -9.76 -0.75
N CYS A 127 3.82 -10.09 -1.07
CA CYS A 127 4.95 -9.66 -0.24
C CYS A 127 6.01 -8.81 -0.88
N SER A 128 6.15 -8.82 -2.20
CA SER A 128 7.22 -8.05 -2.84
C SER A 128 7.04 -6.54 -2.70
N GLY A 129 5.88 -6.07 -2.21
CA GLY A 129 5.59 -4.64 -1.99
C GLY A 129 5.69 -3.79 -3.25
N LYS A 130 5.96 -4.42 -4.41
CA LYS A 130 6.14 -3.74 -5.68
C LYS A 130 4.83 -3.24 -6.23
N TYR A 131 3.70 -3.75 -5.72
CA TYR A 131 2.34 -3.38 -6.12
C TYR A 131 1.41 -3.43 -4.86
N CYS A 132 0.61 -2.44 -4.45
CA CYS A 132 -0.26 -1.57 -5.25
C CYS A 132 -0.67 -0.24 -4.55
N THR A 133 -0.09 0.88 -5.00
CA THR A 133 -0.91 2.04 -5.42
C THR A 133 -1.27 1.77 -6.88
N CYS A 134 -2.53 1.80 -7.29
CA CYS A 134 -3.09 1.36 -8.59
C CYS A 134 -2.33 1.72 -9.90
N VAL A 135 -1.09 1.30 -10.13
CA VAL A 135 -0.27 1.61 -11.35
C VAL A 135 0.56 0.41 -11.78
N CYS A 136 0.34 -0.71 -11.15
CA CYS A 136 1.27 -1.80 -11.04
C CYS A 136 1.26 -2.72 -12.25
N HIS A 137 0.04 -3.09 -12.62
CA HIS A 137 -0.25 -3.72 -13.88
C HIS A 137 0.11 -2.81 -15.07
N CYS A 138 0.19 -1.49 -14.91
CA CYS A 138 0.53 -0.59 -16.02
C CYS A 138 2.03 -0.63 -16.40
N LEU A 139 2.90 -1.18 -15.55
CA LEU A 139 4.35 -1.18 -15.77
C LEU A 139 4.87 -2.45 -16.45
N VAL A 140 4.07 -3.51 -16.52
CA VAL A 140 4.50 -4.76 -17.16
C VAL A 140 4.29 -4.70 -18.67
N SER A 141 5.20 -5.28 -19.45
CA SER A 141 5.05 -5.36 -20.91
C SER A 141 3.80 -6.16 -21.30
N PRO A 142 3.17 -5.90 -22.45
CA PRO A 142 1.96 -6.63 -22.85
C PRO A 142 2.29 -8.11 -23.08
N ASP A 143 1.43 -9.00 -22.58
CA ASP A 143 1.56 -10.44 -22.77
C ASP A 143 0.41 -10.98 -23.65
N PRO A 144 0.69 -11.34 -24.93
CA PRO A 144 -0.29 -11.96 -25.82
C PRO A 144 -0.81 -13.31 -25.32
N GLY A 145 -0.10 -14.01 -24.45
CA GLY A 145 -0.42 -15.36 -24.01
C GLY A 145 -0.22 -16.43 -25.11
N PRO A 146 -0.42 -17.72 -24.76
CA PRO A 146 -0.10 -18.84 -25.65
C PRO A 146 -1.20 -19.20 -26.66
N CYS A 147 -2.40 -18.63 -26.53
CA CYS A 147 -3.53 -18.88 -27.44
C CYS A 147 -3.36 -18.12 -28.77
N ARG A 148 -4.08 -18.55 -29.81
CA ARG A 148 -3.88 -18.10 -31.20
C ARG A 148 -5.03 -17.27 -31.79
N ALA A 149 -5.95 -16.80 -30.96
CA ALA A 149 -6.94 -15.83 -31.41
C ALA A 149 -6.26 -14.45 -31.60
N ALA A 150 -6.95 -13.52 -32.25
CA ALA A 150 -6.42 -12.19 -32.52
C ALA A 150 -7.40 -11.13 -32.02
N PHE A 151 -7.33 -10.82 -30.73
CA PHE A 151 -8.13 -9.77 -30.11
C PHE A 151 -7.32 -8.47 -30.07
N PRO A 152 -7.77 -7.39 -30.75
CA PRO A 152 -7.13 -6.09 -30.62
C PRO A 152 -7.42 -5.51 -29.23
N MET A 153 -6.36 -5.31 -28.44
CA MET A 153 -6.43 -4.80 -27.08
C MET A 153 -5.44 -3.65 -26.91
N PHE A 154 -5.51 -2.94 -25.79
CA PHE A 154 -4.60 -1.85 -25.45
C PHE A 154 -3.78 -2.18 -24.20
N TYR A 155 -2.56 -1.66 -24.11
CA TYR A 155 -1.70 -1.73 -22.93
C TYR A 155 -1.05 -0.37 -22.69
N TYR A 156 -0.72 -0.06 -21.45
CA TYR A 156 -0.01 1.15 -21.10
C TYR A 156 1.49 0.96 -21.27
N ASN A 157 2.12 1.86 -22.03
CA ASN A 157 3.56 1.93 -22.17
C ASN A 157 4.10 3.09 -21.30
N PRO A 158 4.90 2.80 -20.25
CA PRO A 158 5.42 3.83 -19.36
C PRO A 158 6.50 4.71 -20.02
N ASP A 159 7.25 4.20 -21.00
CA ASP A 159 8.30 4.94 -21.68
C ASP A 159 7.72 6.06 -22.55
N SER A 160 6.60 5.77 -23.22
CA SER A 160 5.85 6.76 -23.99
C SER A 160 4.75 7.46 -23.19
N ALA A 161 4.54 7.03 -21.94
CA ALA A 161 3.43 7.44 -21.07
C ALA A 161 2.06 7.40 -21.77
N SER A 162 1.80 6.37 -22.60
CA SER A 162 0.62 6.30 -23.45
C SER A 162 0.11 4.88 -23.66
N CYS A 163 -1.18 4.76 -23.93
CA CYS A 163 -1.80 3.48 -24.27
C CYS A 163 -1.63 3.14 -25.75
N GLN A 164 -1.07 1.96 -26.02
CA GLN A 164 -0.77 1.46 -27.36
C GLN A 164 -1.53 0.15 -27.61
N SER A 165 -1.81 -0.18 -28.88
CA SER A 165 -2.50 -1.42 -29.22
C SER A 165 -1.55 -2.62 -29.29
N PHE A 166 -2.07 -3.80 -28.98
CA PHE A 166 -1.42 -5.10 -29.20
C PHE A 166 -2.46 -6.18 -29.52
N ILE A 167 -1.99 -7.35 -29.95
CA ILE A 167 -2.85 -8.50 -30.22
C ILE A 167 -2.80 -9.48 -29.06
N TYR A 168 -3.95 -9.71 -28.41
CA TYR A 168 -4.10 -10.71 -27.38
C TYR A 168 -4.59 -12.05 -27.95
N GLY A 169 -3.91 -13.12 -27.57
CA GLY A 169 -4.09 -14.48 -28.03
C GLY A 169 -5.38 -15.17 -27.54
N GLY A 170 -6.03 -14.61 -26.51
CA GLY A 170 -7.30 -15.10 -25.97
C GLY A 170 -7.21 -15.96 -24.71
N CYS A 171 -6.02 -16.20 -24.16
CA CYS A 171 -5.87 -16.84 -22.85
C CYS A 171 -4.58 -16.42 -22.14
N ARG A 172 -4.57 -16.51 -20.80
CA ARG A 172 -3.47 -16.08 -19.92
C ARG A 172 -3.16 -14.58 -20.10
N GLY A 173 -1.89 -14.21 -20.22
CA GLY A 173 -1.48 -12.82 -20.24
C GLY A 173 -1.31 -12.24 -18.83
N ASN A 174 -1.03 -10.95 -18.78
CA ASN A 174 -1.02 -10.15 -17.55
C ASN A 174 -2.16 -9.11 -17.55
N GLU A 175 -2.21 -8.27 -16.52
CA GLU A 175 -3.26 -7.28 -16.31
C GLU A 175 -3.07 -5.97 -17.12
N ASN A 176 -1.96 -5.78 -17.84
CA ASN A 176 -1.78 -4.62 -18.72
C ASN A 176 -2.55 -4.80 -20.04
N ARG A 177 -3.88 -4.93 -19.96
CA ARG A 177 -4.74 -5.27 -21.10
C ARG A 177 -6.12 -4.67 -20.94
N TYR A 178 -6.48 -3.78 -21.84
CA TYR A 178 -7.72 -3.00 -21.81
C TYR A 178 -8.48 -3.10 -23.13
N GLY A 179 -9.80 -2.98 -23.06
CA GLY A 179 -10.68 -3.03 -24.24
C GLY A 179 -10.65 -1.74 -25.05
N SER A 180 -10.29 -0.61 -24.43
CA SER A 180 -10.19 0.68 -25.11
C SER A 180 -9.01 1.53 -24.62
N VAL A 181 -8.66 2.55 -25.41
CA VAL A 181 -7.64 3.54 -25.03
C VAL A 181 -8.10 4.33 -23.81
N GLU A 182 -9.38 4.68 -23.73
CA GLU A 182 -9.95 5.46 -22.63
C GLU A 182 -9.87 4.70 -21.31
N GLU A 183 -10.25 3.41 -21.31
CA GLU A 183 -10.15 2.53 -20.14
C GLU A 183 -8.68 2.44 -19.68
N CYS A 184 -7.76 2.18 -20.62
CA CYS A 184 -6.34 2.09 -20.33
C CYS A 184 -5.78 3.39 -19.71
N MET A 185 -6.11 4.56 -20.29
CA MET A 185 -5.61 5.84 -19.80
C MET A 185 -6.19 6.19 -18.43
N ASP A 186 -7.50 5.99 -18.22
CA ASP A 186 -8.15 6.27 -16.94
C ASP A 186 -7.53 5.45 -15.81
N HIS A 187 -7.30 4.15 -16.06
CA HIS A 187 -6.71 3.25 -15.08
C HIS A 187 -5.22 3.55 -14.80
N CYS A 188 -4.43 3.86 -15.83
CA CYS A 188 -2.96 3.97 -15.68
C CYS A 188 -2.41 5.37 -15.44
N THR A 189 -3.21 6.42 -15.64
CA THR A 189 -2.76 7.81 -15.45
C THR A 189 -3.49 8.57 -14.35
N PHE A 190 -4.37 7.89 -13.60
CA PHE A 190 -5.21 8.46 -12.54
C PHE A 190 -4.44 9.35 -11.54
N PHE A 191 -3.26 8.91 -11.08
CA PHE A 191 -2.44 9.69 -10.14
C PHE A 191 -1.91 11.01 -10.72
N LEU A 192 -1.64 11.08 -12.03
CA LEU A 192 -1.22 12.32 -12.71
C LEU A 192 -2.39 13.32 -12.78
N PHE A 193 -3.61 12.86 -13.04
CA PHE A 193 -4.78 13.73 -13.06
C PHE A 193 -5.14 14.28 -11.68
N VAL A 194 -5.07 13.46 -10.63
CA VAL A 194 -5.34 13.90 -9.25
C VAL A 194 -4.32 14.94 -8.79
N THR A 195 -3.03 14.73 -9.08
CA THR A 195 -1.98 15.68 -8.68
C THR A 195 -2.10 17.01 -9.41
N LEU A 196 -2.36 17.00 -10.73
CA LEU A 196 -2.54 18.22 -11.52
C LEU A 196 -3.78 19.03 -11.08
N THR A 197 -4.90 18.36 -10.80
CA THR A 197 -6.13 19.03 -10.34
C THR A 197 -5.95 19.66 -8.95
N VAL A 198 -5.24 18.98 -8.04
CA VAL A 198 -4.91 19.54 -6.72
C VAL A 198 -3.98 20.75 -6.85
N ILE A 199 -2.94 20.67 -7.68
CA ILE A 199 -2.02 21.80 -7.94
C ILE A 199 -2.80 22.99 -8.53
N ALA A 200 -3.67 22.76 -9.51
CA ALA A 200 -4.48 23.81 -10.12
C ALA A 200 -5.40 24.50 -9.09
N LEU A 201 -6.04 23.73 -8.20
CA LEU A 201 -6.86 24.28 -7.12
C LEU A 201 -6.04 25.09 -6.12
N LEU A 202 -4.86 24.60 -5.72
CA LEU A 202 -3.95 25.32 -4.83
C LEU A 202 -3.49 26.65 -5.45
N LEU A 203 -3.09 26.65 -6.72
CA LEU A 203 -2.70 27.86 -7.44
C LEU A 203 -3.87 28.84 -7.57
N ALA A 204 -5.08 28.36 -7.90
CA ALA A 204 -6.27 29.20 -7.97
C ALA A 204 -6.58 29.85 -6.61
N THR A 205 -6.46 29.10 -5.51
CA THR A 205 -6.68 29.64 -4.16
C THR A 205 -5.64 30.70 -3.80
N LEU A 206 -4.36 30.48 -4.14
CA LEU A 206 -3.29 31.44 -3.92
C LEU A 206 -3.56 32.76 -4.67
N VAL A 207 -3.95 32.68 -5.93
CA VAL A 207 -4.30 33.85 -6.76
C VAL A 207 -5.50 34.61 -6.17
N ILE A 208 -6.53 33.91 -5.70
CA ILE A 208 -7.69 34.56 -5.05
C ILE A 208 -7.25 35.26 -3.75
N VAL A 209 -6.38 34.65 -2.95
CA VAL A 209 -5.86 35.24 -1.71
C VAL A 209 -5.00 36.47 -1.99
N THR A 210 -4.11 36.43 -2.99
CA THR A 210 -3.27 37.57 -3.36
C THR A 210 -4.10 38.72 -3.93
N LEU A 211 -5.08 38.45 -4.79
CA LEU A 211 -6.02 39.46 -5.30
C LEU A 211 -6.87 40.10 -4.18
N ARG A 212 -7.31 39.31 -3.19
CA ARG A 212 -8.03 39.83 -2.01
C ARG A 212 -7.12 40.71 -1.14
N ARG A 213 -5.87 40.29 -0.88
CA ARG A 213 -4.88 41.11 -0.15
C ARG A 213 -4.58 42.42 -0.86
N HIS A 214 -4.43 42.40 -2.18
CA HIS A 214 -4.17 43.59 -2.98
C HIS A 214 -5.38 44.55 -3.03
N ARG A 215 -6.63 44.03 -3.07
CA ARG A 215 -7.83 44.86 -2.91
C ARG A 215 -7.96 45.50 -1.53
N LEU A 216 -7.56 44.79 -0.46
CA LEU A 216 -7.56 45.35 0.91
C LEU A 216 -6.47 46.41 1.09
N SER A 217 -5.29 46.23 0.48
CA SER A 217 -4.20 47.21 0.51
C SER A 217 -4.49 48.50 -0.28
N ARG A 218 -5.45 48.49 -1.20
CA ARG A 218 -5.86 49.65 -2.00
C ARG A 218 -7.12 50.35 -1.51
N ARG A 219 -7.73 49.93 -0.39
CA ARG A 219 -8.82 50.71 0.21
C ARG A 219 -8.23 52.02 0.73
N PRO A 220 -8.65 53.19 0.20
CA PRO A 220 -8.28 54.46 0.79
C PRO A 220 -8.81 54.49 2.22
N SER A 221 -7.98 54.95 3.16
CA SER A 221 -8.41 55.34 4.50
C SER A 221 -9.35 56.54 4.40
N SER A 222 -10.60 56.28 4.05
CA SER A 222 -11.70 57.20 4.29
C SER A 222 -12.06 57.07 5.77
N ILE A 223 -11.49 57.95 6.59
CA ILE A 223 -12.12 58.53 7.79
C ILE A 223 -11.33 59.80 8.14
N ARG A 224 -12.06 60.92 7.96
CA ARG A 224 -12.01 62.20 8.66
C ARG A 224 -10.84 63.15 8.38
#